data_AF-A0A432UVU7-F1
#
_entry.id   AF-A0A432UVU7-F1
#
_cell.length_a   1.000
_cell.length_b   1.000
_cell.length_c   1.000
_cell.angle_alpha   90.00
_cell.angle_beta   90.00
_cell.angle_gamma   90.00
#
_symmetry.space_group_name_H-M   'P 1'
#
loop_
_entity.id
_entity.type
_entity.pdbx_description
1 polymer ?
#
loop_
_entity_poly.entity_id
_entity_poly.type
_entity_poly.pdbx_seq_one_letter_code
_entity_poly.pdbx_strand_id
1 'polypeptide(L)'
;MNKKDIQATLIALQDEAASLSDPKTNDIFKGLFNLIEQLYSDNETLKEENQQLKDEINGLKGEQGKPDIKKNTQQTDHSSEQERNESDESESGQATEKKKRHRKSKLAHVKIDREQICPIDKSILPKDGQCKGFSDLVIQDIKIVTDNVKYRREMYYSPSTGKTYLGNLPADVAEKGEYGVGVRSLIPLLKSECHLSESCILDFFQNLGIEVSSAYISNQWTKGYDDFHQEKAAIFEAGLSSTSEFIVDTVCL
;
A
#
# COMPACT_ATOMS: atom_id res chain seq x y z
N MET A 1 -20.08 20.62 -23.12
CA MET A 1 -20.38 20.80 -24.54
C MET A 1 -19.20 20.26 -25.33
N ASN A 2 -19.47 19.48 -26.36
CA ASN A 2 -18.42 18.95 -27.23
C ASN A 2 -17.92 20.07 -28.17
N LYS A 3 -16.69 19.97 -28.70
CA LYS A 3 -16.10 20.99 -29.61
C LYS A 3 -17.04 21.37 -30.77
N LYS A 4 -17.75 20.38 -31.30
CA LYS A 4 -18.74 20.56 -32.37
C LYS A 4 -19.98 21.35 -31.95
N ASP A 5 -20.41 21.18 -30.70
CA ASP A 5 -21.59 21.88 -30.17
C ASP A 5 -21.28 23.37 -29.99
N ILE A 6 -20.07 23.70 -29.51
CA ILE A 6 -19.62 25.08 -29.31
C ILE A 6 -19.47 25.79 -30.66
N GLN A 7 -18.86 25.12 -31.65
CA GLN A 7 -18.77 25.66 -33.01
C GLN A 7 -20.14 25.88 -33.65
N ALA A 8 -21.07 24.94 -33.48
CA ALA A 8 -22.44 25.09 -33.98
C ALA A 8 -23.16 26.29 -33.33
N THR A 9 -22.99 26.49 -32.02
CA THR A 9 -23.58 27.64 -31.32
C THR A 9 -22.93 28.97 -31.72
N LEU A 10 -21.61 29.00 -31.97
CA LEU A 10 -20.90 30.18 -32.44
C LEU A 10 -21.38 30.60 -33.84
N ILE A 11 -21.53 29.64 -34.75
CA ILE A 11 -22.03 29.89 -36.11
C ILE A 11 -23.46 30.43 -36.06
N ALA A 12 -24.35 29.81 -35.27
CA ALA A 12 -25.73 30.28 -35.12
C ALA A 12 -25.82 31.71 -34.57
N LEU A 13 -25.00 32.05 -33.57
CA LEU A 13 -24.95 33.40 -33.00
C LEU A 13 -24.33 34.42 -33.96
N GLN A 14 -23.39 33.99 -34.81
CA GLN A 14 -22.79 34.83 -35.83
C GLN A 14 -23.78 35.19 -36.94
N ASP A 15 -24.63 34.24 -37.33
CA ASP A 15 -25.71 34.46 -38.29
C ASP A 15 -26.80 35.40 -37.74
N GLU A 16 -27.17 35.26 -36.46
CA GLU A 16 -28.10 36.18 -35.78
C GLU A 16 -27.51 37.60 -35.64
N ALA A 17 -26.21 37.70 -35.31
CA ALA A 17 -25.52 38.99 -35.23
C ALA A 17 -25.38 39.68 -36.59
N ALA A 18 -25.28 38.93 -37.69
CA ALA A 18 -25.27 39.46 -39.06
C ALA A 18 -26.59 40.11 -39.48
N SER A 19 -27.70 39.76 -38.81
CA SER A 19 -29.03 40.35 -39.04
C SER A 19 -29.25 41.70 -38.32
N LEU A 20 -28.30 42.14 -37.47
CA LEU A 20 -28.39 43.42 -36.77
C LEU A 20 -27.91 44.58 -37.68
N SER A 21 -28.71 45.64 -37.76
CA SER A 21 -28.59 46.70 -38.78
C SER A 21 -27.46 47.72 -38.55
N ASP A 22 -26.79 47.71 -37.40
CA ASP A 22 -25.70 48.65 -37.08
C ASP A 22 -24.30 48.06 -37.37
N PRO A 23 -23.54 48.61 -38.34
CA PRO A 23 -22.24 48.07 -38.74
C PRO A 23 -21.17 48.10 -37.64
N LYS A 24 -21.20 49.09 -36.72
CA LYS A 24 -20.23 49.14 -35.61
C LYS A 24 -20.44 48.02 -34.60
N THR A 25 -21.70 47.72 -34.31
CA THR A 25 -22.08 46.62 -33.41
C THR A 25 -21.64 45.26 -34.00
N ASN A 26 -21.76 45.09 -35.31
CA ASN A 26 -21.35 43.87 -36.00
C ASN A 26 -19.82 43.63 -35.93
N ASP A 27 -19.02 44.69 -36.07
CA ASP A 27 -17.56 44.60 -35.93
C ASP A 27 -17.11 44.27 -34.50
N ILE A 28 -17.81 44.79 -33.49
CA ILE A 28 -17.57 44.45 -32.07
C ILE A 28 -17.89 42.96 -31.81
N PHE A 29 -19.01 42.45 -32.33
CA PHE A 29 -19.36 41.04 -32.19
C PHE A 29 -18.36 40.11 -32.88
N LYS A 30 -17.89 40.45 -34.08
CA LYS A 30 -16.82 39.69 -34.75
C LYS A 30 -15.54 39.65 -33.92
N GLY A 31 -15.14 40.79 -33.32
CA GLY A 31 -13.99 40.85 -32.42
C GLY A 31 -14.16 39.94 -31.19
N LEU A 32 -15.35 39.94 -30.58
CA LEU A 32 -15.69 39.07 -29.45
C LEU A 32 -15.67 37.58 -29.82
N PHE A 33 -16.25 37.20 -30.96
CA PHE A 33 -16.26 35.80 -31.40
C PHE A 33 -14.85 35.29 -31.68
N ASN A 34 -14.02 36.08 -32.37
CA ASN A 34 -12.61 35.71 -32.59
C ASN A 34 -11.85 35.53 -31.27
N LEU A 35 -12.09 36.39 -30.28
CA LEU A 35 -11.46 36.27 -28.96
C LEU A 35 -11.93 35.01 -28.23
N ILE A 36 -13.23 34.69 -28.30
CA ILE A 36 -13.80 33.49 -27.68
C ILE A 36 -13.24 32.22 -28.33
N GLU A 37 -13.11 32.21 -29.66
CA GLU A 37 -12.49 31.10 -30.38
C GLU A 37 -11.02 30.90 -29.98
N GLN A 38 -10.26 31.99 -29.89
CA GLN A 38 -8.87 31.95 -29.44
C GLN A 38 -8.76 31.44 -28.00
N LEU A 39 -9.56 31.97 -27.07
CA LEU A 39 -9.60 31.52 -25.68
C LEU A 39 -9.99 30.05 -25.55
N TYR A 40 -10.90 29.57 -26.40
CA TYR A 40 -11.29 28.15 -26.40
C TYR A 40 -10.15 27.26 -26.92
N SER A 41 -9.47 27.68 -27.99
CA SER A 41 -8.30 26.97 -28.52
C SER A 41 -7.19 26.86 -27.45
N ASP A 42 -6.88 27.97 -26.77
CA ASP A 42 -5.88 28.01 -25.71
C ASP A 42 -6.30 27.16 -24.49
N ASN A 43 -7.60 27.06 -24.21
CA ASN A 43 -8.10 26.21 -23.13
C ASN A 43 -7.92 24.71 -23.45
N GLU A 44 -8.09 24.32 -24.71
CA GLU A 44 -7.88 22.93 -25.14
C GLU A 44 -6.39 22.55 -25.09
N THR A 45 -5.49 23.41 -25.56
CA THR A 45 -4.04 23.16 -25.46
C THR A 45 -3.61 23.04 -23.99
N LEU A 46 -4.09 23.92 -23.12
CA LEU A 46 -3.81 23.85 -21.67
C LEU A 46 -4.35 22.58 -21.01
N LYS A 47 -5.49 22.05 -21.45
CA LYS A 47 -6.02 20.76 -20.95
C LYS A 47 -5.17 19.60 -21.41
N GLU A 48 -4.71 19.60 -22.66
CA GLU A 48 -3.82 18.59 -23.21
C GLU A 48 -2.48 18.57 -22.46
N GLU A 49 -1.86 19.73 -22.26
CA GLU A 49 -0.62 19.87 -21.46
C GLU A 49 -0.82 19.43 -20.01
N ASN A 50 -1.93 19.81 -19.37
CA ASN A 50 -2.26 19.35 -18.02
C ASN A 50 -2.42 17.83 -17.94
N GLN A 51 -2.96 17.21 -18.98
CA GLN A 51 -3.12 15.76 -19.02
C GLN A 51 -1.73 15.08 -19.16
N GLN A 52 -0.88 15.59 -20.04
CA GLN A 52 0.51 15.11 -20.20
C GLN A 52 1.31 15.22 -18.90
N LEU A 53 1.24 16.36 -18.21
CA LEU A 53 1.94 16.55 -16.93
C LEU A 53 1.42 15.62 -15.82
N LYS A 54 0.12 15.34 -15.79
CA LYS A 54 -0.46 14.36 -14.85
C LYS A 54 0.03 12.95 -15.14
N ASP A 55 0.11 12.57 -16.40
CA ASP A 55 0.58 11.25 -16.80
C ASP A 55 2.09 11.09 -16.52
N GLU A 56 2.89 12.16 -16.70
CA GLU A 56 4.30 12.19 -16.32
C GLU A 56 4.50 12.09 -14.79
N ILE A 57 3.70 12.82 -14.01
CA ILE A 57 3.71 12.73 -12.54
C ILE A 57 3.37 11.31 -12.07
N ASN A 58 2.38 10.67 -12.69
CA ASN A 58 1.99 9.30 -12.35
C ASN A 58 3.10 8.31 -12.72
N GLY A 59 3.74 8.48 -13.88
CA GLY A 59 4.90 7.69 -14.29
C GLY A 59 6.09 7.82 -13.32
N LEU A 60 6.41 9.04 -12.89
CA LEU A 60 7.46 9.28 -11.88
C LEU A 60 7.11 8.68 -10.50
N LYS A 61 5.82 8.51 -10.19
CA LYS A 61 5.33 7.86 -8.98
C LYS A 61 5.21 6.34 -9.08
N GLY A 62 5.52 5.75 -10.24
CA GLY A 62 5.39 4.31 -10.47
C GLY A 62 3.95 3.82 -10.67
N GLU A 63 3.01 4.73 -10.88
CA GLU A 63 1.61 4.42 -11.22
C GLU A 63 1.44 4.43 -12.74
N GLN A 64 0.58 3.56 -13.28
CA GLN A 64 0.24 3.64 -14.71
C GLN A 64 -0.60 4.90 -14.98
N GLY A 65 -0.22 5.68 -16.00
CA GLY A 65 -1.00 6.81 -16.49
C GLY A 65 -2.41 6.41 -16.92
N LYS A 66 -3.28 7.40 -17.20
CA LYS A 66 -4.69 7.13 -17.51
C LYS A 66 -4.79 6.16 -18.71
N PRO A 67 -5.46 4.99 -18.57
CA PRO A 67 -5.56 4.03 -19.66
C PRO A 67 -6.34 4.61 -20.84
N ASP A 68 -5.77 4.52 -22.04
CA ASP A 68 -6.43 4.90 -23.29
C ASP A 68 -7.44 3.80 -23.71
N ILE A 69 -8.67 3.93 -23.22
CA ILE A 69 -9.75 3.00 -23.53
C ILE A 69 -10.29 3.36 -24.91
N LYS A 70 -9.83 2.64 -25.94
CA LYS A 70 -10.47 2.68 -27.28
C LYS A 70 -11.93 2.24 -27.16
N LYS A 71 -12.84 2.95 -27.84
CA LYS A 71 -14.25 2.55 -27.93
C LYS A 71 -14.35 1.13 -28.49
N ASN A 72 -14.80 0.20 -27.65
CA ASN A 72 -15.03 -1.18 -28.06
C ASN A 72 -16.25 -1.21 -29.00
N THR A 73 -16.03 -1.65 -30.24
CA THR A 73 -17.11 -2.00 -31.17
C THR A 73 -17.22 -3.52 -31.17
N GLN A 74 -17.95 -4.07 -30.18
CA GLN A 74 -18.71 -5.32 -30.21
C GLN A 74 -18.98 -5.74 -28.75
N GLN A 75 -20.27 -5.90 -28.45
CA GLN A 75 -20.74 -6.45 -27.19
C GLN A 75 -20.76 -7.97 -27.37
N THR A 76 -19.66 -8.65 -27.02
CA THR A 76 -19.69 -10.09 -26.78
C THR A 76 -19.92 -10.30 -25.29
N ASP A 77 -21.05 -10.93 -24.98
CA ASP A 77 -21.46 -11.25 -23.62
C ASP A 77 -20.64 -12.44 -23.12
N HIS A 78 -19.49 -12.15 -22.53
CA HIS A 78 -18.69 -13.10 -21.76
C HIS A 78 -18.66 -12.62 -20.30
N SER A 79 -19.84 -12.38 -19.71
CA SER A 79 -19.96 -12.19 -18.27
C SER A 79 -20.17 -13.55 -17.60
N SER A 80 -19.25 -13.92 -16.71
CA SER A 80 -19.37 -15.08 -15.81
C SER A 80 -20.41 -14.87 -14.69
N GLU A 81 -21.27 -13.85 -14.79
CA GLU A 81 -22.37 -13.62 -13.83
C GLU A 81 -23.52 -14.62 -13.98
N GLN A 82 -23.73 -15.25 -15.13
CA GLN A 82 -24.83 -16.21 -15.30
C GLN A 82 -24.65 -17.49 -14.47
N GLU A 83 -23.42 -18.02 -14.37
CA GLU A 83 -23.15 -19.19 -13.51
C GLU A 83 -23.32 -18.90 -12.01
N ARG A 84 -23.26 -17.62 -11.62
CA ARG A 84 -23.47 -17.20 -10.23
C ARG A 84 -24.95 -17.08 -9.85
N ASN A 85 -25.84 -16.88 -10.82
CA ASN A 85 -27.27 -16.78 -10.57
C ASN A 85 -27.96 -18.15 -10.56
N GLU A 86 -27.47 -19.14 -11.31
CA GLU A 86 -28.06 -20.50 -11.31
C GLU A 86 -27.81 -21.26 -10.01
N SER A 87 -26.77 -20.89 -9.25
CA SER A 87 -26.54 -21.42 -7.90
C SER A 87 -27.46 -20.82 -6.83
N ASP A 88 -28.16 -19.72 -7.11
CA ASP A 88 -29.09 -19.07 -6.18
C ASP A 88 -30.57 -19.47 -6.39
N GLU A 89 -30.91 -20.18 -7.48
CA GLU A 89 -32.31 -20.58 -7.78
C GLU A 89 -32.69 -22.01 -7.31
N SER A 90 -31.74 -22.80 -6.80
CA SER A 90 -31.99 -24.18 -6.35
C SER A 90 -32.18 -24.38 -4.84
N GLU A 91 -32.42 -23.31 -4.06
CA GLU A 91 -32.87 -23.43 -2.66
C GLU A 91 -33.96 -22.40 -2.31
N SER A 92 -35.05 -22.40 -3.10
CA SER A 92 -36.31 -21.79 -2.68
C SER A 92 -36.94 -22.65 -1.57
N GLY A 93 -36.63 -22.33 -0.31
CA GLY A 93 -37.21 -23.09 0.80
C GLY A 93 -36.77 -22.74 2.22
N GLN A 94 -36.14 -21.60 2.49
CA GLN A 94 -36.04 -21.06 3.85
C GLN A 94 -35.60 -19.60 3.79
N ALA A 95 -36.48 -18.70 4.24
CA ALA A 95 -36.14 -17.31 4.51
C ALA A 95 -35.09 -17.25 5.62
N THR A 96 -33.82 -17.36 5.26
CA THR A 96 -32.73 -17.11 6.18
C THR A 96 -32.66 -15.61 6.40
N GLU A 97 -33.11 -15.19 7.58
CA GLU A 97 -32.85 -13.86 8.12
C GLU A 97 -31.38 -13.54 7.85
N LYS A 98 -31.13 -12.48 7.07
CA LYS A 98 -29.79 -11.95 6.84
C LYS A 98 -29.17 -11.70 8.20
N LYS A 99 -28.33 -12.62 8.69
CA LYS A 99 -27.64 -12.52 9.98
C LYS A 99 -26.91 -11.19 9.99
N LYS A 100 -27.44 -10.23 10.74
CA LYS A 100 -26.79 -8.93 10.94
C LYS A 100 -25.39 -9.23 11.44
N ARG A 101 -24.37 -8.92 10.63
CA ARG A 101 -22.97 -9.03 11.03
C ARG A 101 -22.79 -8.18 12.29
N HIS A 102 -22.67 -8.83 13.44
CA HIS A 102 -22.25 -8.19 14.69
C HIS A 102 -20.77 -7.82 14.54
N ARG A 103 -20.51 -6.67 13.92
CA ARG A 103 -19.16 -6.11 13.85
C ARG A 103 -18.80 -5.66 15.27
N LYS A 104 -18.02 -6.49 15.97
CA LYS A 104 -17.47 -6.14 17.29
C LYS A 104 -16.71 -4.82 17.16
N SER A 105 -16.81 -3.95 18.16
CA SER A 105 -16.07 -2.68 18.14
C SER A 105 -14.57 -2.99 18.22
N LYS A 106 -13.83 -2.56 17.19
CA LYS A 106 -12.40 -2.83 17.07
C LYS A 106 -11.60 -2.21 18.23
N LEU A 107 -12.08 -1.09 18.77
CA LEU A 107 -11.42 -0.34 19.84
C LEU A 107 -11.45 -1.06 21.20
N ALA A 108 -12.46 -1.89 21.48
CA ALA A 108 -12.58 -2.55 22.78
C ALA A 108 -11.50 -3.62 23.04
N HIS A 109 -10.73 -4.00 22.01
CA HIS A 109 -9.72 -5.07 22.08
C HIS A 109 -8.29 -4.53 21.90
N VAL A 110 -8.12 -3.19 21.88
CA VAL A 110 -6.82 -2.57 21.69
C VAL A 110 -6.09 -2.51 23.03
N LYS A 111 -4.92 -3.14 23.10
CA LYS A 111 -4.02 -3.01 24.25
C LYS A 111 -3.45 -1.59 24.29
N ILE A 112 -3.54 -0.94 25.44
CA ILE A 112 -2.94 0.38 25.68
C ILE A 112 -1.54 0.18 26.28
N ASP A 113 -0.51 0.55 25.54
CA ASP A 113 0.88 0.46 26.02
C ASP A 113 1.31 1.68 26.84
N ARG A 114 0.68 2.85 26.61
CA ARG A 114 0.90 4.08 27.38
C ARG A 114 -0.37 4.92 27.46
N GLU A 115 -0.57 5.59 28.58
CA GLU A 115 -1.59 6.63 28.74
C GLU A 115 -0.91 7.99 28.91
N GLN A 116 -1.45 9.02 28.25
CA GLN A 116 -0.97 10.39 28.38
C GLN A 116 -2.14 11.30 28.67
N ILE A 117 -2.09 11.95 29.83
CA ILE A 117 -3.08 12.97 30.20
C ILE A 117 -2.73 14.27 29.49
N CYS A 118 -3.68 14.80 28.72
CA CYS A 118 -3.57 16.10 28.06
C CYS A 118 -4.32 17.16 28.89
N PRO A 119 -3.64 17.88 29.80
CA PRO A 119 -4.29 18.92 30.58
C PRO A 119 -4.73 20.06 29.67
N ILE A 120 -5.96 20.55 29.87
CA ILE A 120 -6.42 21.77 29.24
C ILE A 120 -5.81 22.98 29.95
N ASP A 121 -5.36 23.97 29.19
CA ASP A 121 -4.99 25.27 29.76
C ASP A 121 -6.24 25.89 30.40
N LYS A 122 -6.16 26.26 31.68
CA LYS A 122 -7.31 26.84 32.40
C LYS A 122 -7.58 28.28 31.98
N SER A 123 -6.62 28.95 31.34
CA SER A 123 -6.78 30.34 30.88
C SER A 123 -7.79 30.47 29.73
N ILE A 124 -7.94 29.41 28.92
CA ILE A 124 -8.91 29.36 27.82
C ILE A 124 -10.31 28.91 28.26
N LEU A 125 -10.47 28.47 29.50
CA LEU A 125 -11.75 28.02 30.01
C LEU A 125 -12.63 29.22 30.38
N PRO A 126 -13.94 29.17 30.06
CA PRO A 126 -14.92 30.05 30.65
C PRO A 126 -14.89 30.01 32.19
N LYS A 127 -15.30 31.11 32.85
CA LYS A 127 -15.30 31.22 34.33
C LYS A 127 -16.19 30.17 35.01
N ASP A 128 -17.19 29.68 34.30
CA ASP A 128 -18.13 28.62 34.71
C ASP A 128 -17.67 27.22 34.26
N GLY A 129 -16.47 27.09 33.67
CA GLY A 129 -15.91 25.82 33.25
C GLY A 129 -15.71 24.86 34.42
N GLN A 130 -16.43 23.73 34.38
CA GLN A 130 -16.34 22.67 35.40
C GLN A 130 -15.63 21.44 34.83
N CYS A 131 -14.84 20.78 35.66
CA CYS A 131 -14.22 19.52 35.30
C CYS A 131 -15.28 18.40 35.23
N LYS A 132 -15.40 17.74 34.07
CA LYS A 132 -16.34 16.64 33.83
C LYS A 132 -15.67 15.25 33.79
N GLY A 133 -14.35 15.18 34.01
CA GLY A 133 -13.54 13.98 33.84
C GLY A 133 -12.72 13.99 32.54
N PHE A 134 -12.33 12.81 32.07
CA PHE A 134 -11.52 12.64 30.86
C PHE A 134 -12.39 12.10 29.70
N SER A 135 -12.01 12.47 28.47
CA SER A 135 -12.56 11.90 27.25
C SER A 135 -11.44 11.18 26.53
N ASP A 136 -11.52 9.86 26.46
CA ASP A 136 -10.44 9.04 25.93
C ASP A 136 -10.45 9.02 24.39
N LEU A 137 -9.27 9.20 23.79
CA LEU A 137 -9.02 9.01 22.37
C LEU A 137 -7.86 8.03 22.21
N VAL A 138 -8.14 6.84 21.67
CA VAL A 138 -7.13 5.80 21.42
C VAL A 138 -6.59 5.95 20.00
N ILE A 139 -5.30 6.22 19.87
CA ILE A 139 -4.57 6.25 18.59
C ILE A 139 -3.64 5.04 18.55
N GLN A 140 -3.76 4.23 17.49
CA GLN A 140 -2.85 3.11 17.24
C GLN A 140 -1.68 3.58 16.39
N ASP A 141 -0.46 3.34 16.85
CA ASP A 141 0.77 3.70 16.16
C ASP A 141 1.83 2.60 16.36
N ILE A 142 2.84 2.57 15.50
CA ILE A 142 3.95 1.61 15.56
C ILE A 142 5.27 2.34 15.79
N LYS A 143 6.04 1.88 16.79
CA LYS A 143 7.38 2.41 17.05
C LYS A 143 8.43 1.40 16.58
N ILE A 144 9.14 1.74 15.50
CA ILE A 144 10.28 0.96 15.01
C ILE A 144 11.56 1.66 15.47
N VAL A 145 12.36 0.98 16.29
CA VAL A 145 13.64 1.49 16.81
C VAL A 145 14.67 0.37 16.83
N THR A 146 15.93 0.72 16.66
CA THR A 146 17.05 -0.21 16.79
C THR A 146 17.41 -0.45 18.26
N ASP A 147 17.83 -1.67 18.57
CA ASP A 147 18.33 -2.07 19.90
C ASP A 147 19.73 -2.66 19.77
N ASN A 148 20.73 -1.77 19.72
CA ASN A 148 22.13 -2.12 19.50
C ASN A 148 22.85 -2.34 20.84
N VAL A 149 23.21 -3.59 21.14
CA VAL A 149 23.85 -3.96 22.41
C VAL A 149 25.35 -4.19 22.24
N LYS A 150 26.19 -3.44 22.96
CA LYS A 150 27.66 -3.65 22.99
C LYS A 150 28.06 -4.58 24.13
N TYR A 151 28.36 -5.84 23.82
CA TYR A 151 28.89 -6.80 24.78
C TYR A 151 30.37 -6.57 25.07
N ARG A 152 30.70 -6.14 26.30
CA ARG A 152 32.09 -6.04 26.77
C ARG A 152 32.43 -7.29 27.57
N ARG A 153 33.25 -8.15 26.97
CA ARG A 153 33.68 -9.41 27.58
C ARG A 153 34.98 -9.19 28.33
N GLU A 154 35.08 -9.71 29.54
CA GLU A 154 36.37 -9.76 30.24
C GLU A 154 37.35 -10.64 29.46
N MET A 155 38.62 -10.24 29.43
CA MET A 155 39.69 -10.93 28.71
C MET A 155 40.89 -11.10 29.63
N TYR A 156 41.35 -12.34 29.81
CA TYR A 156 42.54 -12.65 30.59
C TYR A 156 43.51 -13.44 29.75
N TYR A 157 44.77 -13.01 29.70
CA TYR A 157 45.86 -13.75 29.05
C TYR A 157 46.67 -14.51 30.09
N SER A 158 46.96 -15.78 29.81
CA SER A 158 47.83 -16.63 30.64
C SER A 158 49.15 -16.86 29.90
N PRO A 159 50.24 -16.17 30.26
CA PRO A 159 51.55 -16.33 29.60
C PRO A 159 52.10 -17.76 29.69
N SER A 160 51.82 -18.47 30.79
CA SER A 160 52.29 -19.84 31.00
C SER A 160 51.62 -20.86 30.07
N THR A 161 50.36 -20.63 29.71
CA THR A 161 49.63 -21.51 28.78
C THR A 161 49.59 -20.97 27.35
N GLY A 162 49.96 -19.71 27.14
CA GLY A 162 49.85 -19.00 25.86
C GLY A 162 48.41 -18.78 25.41
N LYS A 163 47.42 -18.88 26.30
CA LYS A 163 45.99 -18.82 25.97
C LYS A 163 45.32 -17.56 26.50
N THR A 164 44.33 -17.08 25.75
CA THR A 164 43.43 -15.99 26.14
C THR A 164 42.06 -16.56 26.50
N TYR A 165 41.57 -16.21 27.67
CA TYR A 165 40.25 -16.57 28.17
C TYR A 165 39.32 -15.37 28.02
N LEU A 166 38.14 -15.59 27.48
CA LEU A 166 37.11 -14.58 27.29
C LEU A 166 35.86 -14.95 28.08
N GLY A 167 35.21 -13.97 28.71
CA GLY A 167 33.90 -14.18 29.32
C GLY A 167 32.88 -14.72 28.30
N ASN A 168 31.98 -15.59 28.71
CA ASN A 168 30.99 -16.17 27.79
C ASN A 168 29.92 -15.15 27.39
N LEU A 169 29.41 -15.27 26.17
CA LEU A 169 28.20 -14.53 25.75
C LEU A 169 26.95 -15.24 26.27
N PRO A 170 25.84 -14.50 26.47
CA PRO A 170 24.52 -15.10 26.68
C PRO A 170 24.16 -16.12 25.58
N ALA A 171 23.44 -17.19 25.94
CA ALA A 171 23.14 -18.31 25.04
C ALA A 171 22.26 -17.94 23.83
N ASP A 172 21.49 -16.86 23.94
CA ASP A 172 20.68 -16.30 22.88
C ASP A 172 21.51 -15.56 21.81
N VAL A 173 22.74 -15.17 22.13
CA VAL A 173 23.67 -14.45 21.24
C VAL A 173 24.87 -15.31 20.83
N ALA A 174 25.31 -16.22 21.70
CA ALA A 174 26.45 -17.09 21.43
C ALA A 174 26.24 -17.90 20.13
N GLU A 175 27.22 -17.84 19.21
CA GLU A 175 27.23 -18.61 17.95
C GLU A 175 26.11 -18.27 16.95
N LYS A 176 25.40 -17.16 17.17
CA LYS A 176 24.22 -16.77 16.38
C LYS A 176 24.49 -15.70 15.33
N GLY A 177 25.75 -15.35 15.11
CA GLY A 177 26.21 -14.33 14.17
C GLY A 177 26.21 -12.91 14.76
N GLU A 178 26.25 -11.92 13.88
CA GLU A 178 26.38 -10.50 14.24
C GLU A 178 25.04 -9.83 14.54
N TYR A 179 23.93 -10.42 14.08
CA TYR A 179 22.60 -9.81 14.16
C TYR A 179 21.70 -10.52 15.18
N GLY A 180 20.96 -9.70 15.93
CA GLY A 180 19.99 -10.18 16.92
C GLY A 180 18.85 -11.00 16.31
N VAL A 181 18.06 -11.65 17.18
CA VAL A 181 16.91 -12.48 16.77
C VAL A 181 15.92 -11.68 15.91
N GLY A 182 15.63 -10.42 16.27
CA GLY A 182 14.67 -9.59 15.54
C GLY A 182 15.00 -9.40 14.06
N VAL A 183 16.24 -9.02 13.74
CA VAL A 183 16.69 -8.86 12.35
C VAL A 183 16.61 -10.19 11.60
N ARG A 184 17.11 -11.27 12.23
CA ARG A 184 17.13 -12.61 11.64
C ARG A 184 15.74 -13.17 11.37
N SER A 185 14.76 -12.87 12.24
CA SER A 185 13.37 -13.29 12.04
C SER A 185 12.61 -12.41 11.05
N LEU A 186 12.96 -11.12 10.94
CA LEU A 186 12.29 -10.23 10.00
C LEU A 186 12.63 -10.57 8.55
N ILE A 187 13.86 -10.98 8.24
CA ILE A 187 14.25 -11.31 6.86
C ILE A 187 13.33 -12.34 6.21
N PRO A 188 13.12 -13.56 6.79
CA PRO A 188 12.23 -14.55 6.19
C PRO A 188 10.77 -14.06 6.19
N LEU A 189 10.32 -13.35 7.23
CA LEU A 189 8.97 -12.78 7.27
C LEU A 189 8.72 -11.80 6.10
N LEU A 190 9.63 -10.86 5.89
CA LEU A 190 9.55 -9.88 4.82
C LEU A 190 9.63 -10.54 3.43
N LYS A 191 10.34 -11.67 3.33
CA LYS A 191 10.49 -12.42 2.09
C LYS A 191 9.28 -13.30 1.77
N SER A 192 8.77 -14.06 2.75
CA SER A 192 7.69 -15.04 2.55
C SER A 192 6.31 -14.40 2.64
N GLU A 193 6.06 -13.56 3.64
CA GLU A 193 4.73 -13.00 3.91
C GLU A 193 4.52 -11.65 3.22
N CYS A 194 5.58 -10.85 3.08
CA CYS A 194 5.49 -9.53 2.44
C CYS A 194 5.99 -9.52 1.00
N HIS A 195 6.54 -10.64 0.50
CA HIS A 195 7.04 -10.81 -0.87
C HIS A 195 8.04 -9.73 -1.31
N LEU A 196 8.84 -9.19 -0.40
CA LEU A 196 9.82 -8.16 -0.73
C LEU A 196 11.02 -8.77 -1.49
N SER A 197 11.59 -7.99 -2.40
CA SER A 197 12.88 -8.32 -3.03
C SER A 197 14.01 -8.22 -2.01
N GLU A 198 15.13 -8.91 -2.23
CA GLU A 198 16.29 -8.81 -1.34
C GLU A 198 16.84 -7.38 -1.28
N SER A 199 16.78 -6.63 -2.38
CA SER A 199 17.15 -5.21 -2.42
C SER A 199 16.23 -4.35 -1.56
N CYS A 200 14.92 -4.58 -1.60
CA CYS A 200 13.97 -3.83 -0.78
C CYS A 200 14.16 -4.13 0.71
N ILE A 201 14.46 -5.39 1.06
CA ILE A 201 14.78 -5.79 2.44
C ILE A 201 16.08 -5.11 2.90
N LEU A 202 17.10 -5.05 2.03
CA LEU A 202 18.34 -4.32 2.31
C LEU A 202 18.07 -2.85 2.60
N ASP A 203 17.34 -2.18 1.71
CA ASP A 203 16.98 -0.77 1.85
C ASP A 203 16.17 -0.52 3.13
N PHE A 204 15.23 -1.42 3.46
CA PHE A 204 14.45 -1.36 4.68
C PHE A 204 15.35 -1.33 5.93
N PHE A 205 16.31 -2.24 6.03
CA PHE A 205 17.21 -2.28 7.18
C PHE A 205 18.16 -1.09 7.24
N GLN A 206 18.72 -0.67 6.10
CA GLN A 206 19.60 0.49 6.03
C GLN A 206 18.88 1.79 6.41
N ASN A 207 17.62 1.96 5.99
CA ASN A 207 16.79 3.10 6.37
C ASN A 207 16.50 3.14 7.88
N LEU A 208 16.52 1.99 8.57
CA LEU A 208 16.41 1.89 10.03
C LEU A 208 17.76 2.07 10.74
N GLY A 209 18.85 2.28 10.01
CA GLY A 209 20.21 2.40 10.55
C GLY A 209 20.85 1.05 10.92
N ILE A 210 20.36 -0.06 10.35
CA ILE A 210 20.98 -1.37 10.49
C ILE A 210 21.92 -1.60 9.31
N GLU A 211 23.21 -1.71 9.60
CA GLU A 211 24.23 -2.01 8.61
C GLU A 211 24.17 -3.50 8.26
N VAL A 212 23.56 -3.85 7.13
CA VAL A 212 23.48 -5.22 6.62
C VAL A 212 23.99 -5.28 5.19
N SER A 213 24.54 -6.43 4.78
CA SER A 213 24.97 -6.66 3.39
C SER A 213 23.94 -7.47 2.60
N SER A 214 23.92 -7.29 1.27
CA SER A 214 23.11 -8.11 0.36
C SER A 214 23.43 -9.61 0.50
N ALA A 215 24.72 -9.95 0.61
CA ALA A 215 25.18 -11.31 0.79
C ALA A 215 24.65 -11.93 2.10
N TYR A 216 24.53 -11.15 3.17
CA TYR A 216 23.95 -11.63 4.42
C TYR A 216 22.47 -11.99 4.23
N ILE A 217 21.68 -11.10 3.62
CA ILE A 217 20.25 -11.35 3.34
C ILE A 217 20.07 -12.60 2.48
N SER A 218 20.85 -12.72 1.40
CA SER A 218 20.79 -13.87 0.50
C SER A 218 21.17 -15.17 1.20
N ASN A 219 22.24 -15.16 2.01
CA ASN A 219 22.63 -16.33 2.81
C ASN A 219 21.55 -16.74 3.81
N GLN A 220 20.90 -15.77 4.44
CA GLN A 220 19.84 -16.04 5.41
C GLN A 220 18.62 -16.70 4.76
N TRP A 221 18.38 -16.45 3.47
CA TRP A 221 17.31 -17.09 2.69
C TRP A 221 17.71 -18.41 2.02
N THR A 222 19.00 -18.64 1.78
CA THR A 222 19.48 -19.82 1.04
C THR A 222 20.04 -20.93 1.94
N LYS A 223 20.39 -20.63 3.20
CA LYS A 223 21.07 -21.56 4.11
C LYS A 223 20.26 -21.79 5.38
N GLY A 224 20.32 -23.01 5.91
CA GLY A 224 19.71 -23.36 7.21
C GLY A 224 18.24 -23.77 7.16
N TYR A 225 17.75 -24.22 6.00
CA TYR A 225 16.38 -24.71 5.81
C TYR A 225 16.28 -26.25 5.84
N ASP A 226 17.31 -26.93 6.34
CA ASP A 226 17.33 -28.40 6.38
C ASP A 226 16.12 -28.97 7.13
N ASP A 227 15.71 -28.31 8.22
CA ASP A 227 14.53 -28.68 8.99
C ASP A 227 13.24 -28.52 8.18
N PHE A 228 13.10 -27.44 7.40
CA PHE A 228 11.94 -27.22 6.52
C PHE A 228 11.93 -28.19 5.34
N HIS A 229 13.10 -28.58 4.82
CA HIS A 229 13.20 -29.61 3.80
C HIS A 229 12.77 -30.97 4.33
N GLN A 230 13.14 -31.30 5.57
CA GLN A 230 12.68 -32.51 6.26
C GLN A 230 11.18 -32.47 6.53
N GLU A 231 10.64 -31.35 7.02
CA GLU A 231 9.20 -31.19 7.26
C GLU A 231 8.40 -31.35 5.96
N LYS A 232 8.84 -30.70 4.88
CA LYS A 232 8.22 -30.85 3.55
C LYS A 232 8.20 -32.31 3.09
N ALA A 233 9.31 -33.02 3.26
CA ALA A 233 9.40 -34.44 2.90
C ALA A 233 8.45 -35.30 3.75
N ALA A 234 8.42 -35.06 5.07
CA ALA A 234 7.54 -35.78 6.00
C ALA A 234 6.05 -35.55 5.70
N ILE A 235 5.65 -34.30 5.39
CA ILE A 235 4.27 -33.98 4.99
C ILE A 235 3.91 -34.70 3.69
N PHE A 236 4.83 -34.74 2.73
CA PHE A 236 4.62 -35.43 1.46
C PHE A 236 4.45 -36.95 1.65
N GLU A 237 5.32 -37.59 2.44
CA GLU A 237 5.21 -39.02 2.77
C GLU A 237 3.93 -39.36 3.55
N ALA A 238 3.56 -38.51 4.51
CA ALA A 238 2.31 -38.65 5.25
C ALA A 238 1.09 -38.51 4.33
N GLY A 239 1.15 -37.56 3.38
CA GLY A 239 0.13 -37.37 2.35
C GLY A 239 -0.02 -38.60 1.46
N LEU A 240 1.09 -39.14 0.95
CA LEU A 240 1.13 -40.38 0.14
C LEU A 240 0.50 -41.57 0.87
N SER A 241 0.70 -41.66 2.18
CA SER A 241 0.21 -42.77 2.99
C SER A 241 -1.28 -42.65 3.36
N SER A 242 -1.84 -41.44 3.31
CA SER A 242 -3.17 -41.14 3.86
C SER A 242 -4.26 -40.97 2.81
N THR A 243 -3.90 -40.74 1.54
CA THR A 243 -4.85 -40.38 0.50
C THR A 243 -4.60 -41.17 -0.79
N SER A 244 -5.68 -41.62 -1.45
CA SER A 244 -5.61 -42.38 -2.71
C SER A 244 -5.52 -41.51 -3.97
N GLU A 245 -5.83 -40.22 -3.87
CA GLU A 245 -5.90 -39.27 -4.98
C GLU A 245 -5.14 -37.98 -4.64
N PHE A 246 -4.34 -37.47 -5.59
CA PHE A 246 -3.54 -36.25 -5.42
C PHE A 246 -3.83 -35.25 -6.54
N ILE A 247 -4.00 -33.98 -6.18
CA ILE A 247 -4.04 -32.87 -7.12
C ILE A 247 -2.66 -32.24 -7.14
N VAL A 248 -2.04 -32.20 -8.32
CA VAL A 248 -0.72 -31.58 -8.52
C VAL A 248 -0.93 -30.26 -9.24
N ASP A 249 -0.94 -29.17 -8.49
CA ASP A 249 -0.93 -27.84 -9.06
C ASP A 249 0.49 -27.45 -9.45
N THR A 250 0.66 -27.12 -10.73
CA THR A 250 1.95 -26.62 -11.24
C THR A 250 1.90 -25.11 -11.29
N VAL A 251 2.69 -24.44 -10.46
CA VAL A 251 2.87 -22.99 -10.53
C VAL A 251 4.16 -22.72 -11.30
N CYS A 252 4.06 -22.07 -12.47
CA CYS A 252 5.23 -21.49 -13.12
C CYS A 252 5.65 -20.25 -12.33
N LEU A 253 6.85 -20.32 -11.74
CA LEU A 253 7.54 -19.20 -11.09
C LEU A 253 8.26 -18.33 -12.11
#